data_AF-A0A9D7EEH5-F1
#
_entry.id   AF-A0A9D7EEH5-F1
#
_cell.length_a   1.000
_cell.length_b   1.000
_cell.length_c   1.000
_cell.angle_alpha   90.00
_cell.angle_beta   90.00
_cell.angle_gamma   90.00
#
_symmetry.space_group_name_H-M   'P 1'
#
loop_
_entity.id
_entity.type
_entity.pdbx_description
1 polymer ?
#
loop_
_entity_poly.entity_id
_entity_poly.type
_entity_poly.pdbx_seq_one_letter_code
_entity_poly.pdbx_strand_id
1 'polypeptide(L)'
;MGVQEMTYGITPLTLQATIVDNAIGFSRALSMGSDVRVIDPQGREVLRRQGFAGSGLSLPDLAPGCYRVNVREPGAAGLALPIIVR
;
A
#
# COMPACT_ATOMS: atom_id res chain seq x y z
N MET A 1 33.86 -13.28 18.01
CA MET A 1 32.72 -12.33 18.03
C MET A 1 32.26 -12.16 16.60
N GLY A 2 31.16 -12.81 16.21
CA GLY A 2 30.60 -12.63 14.88
C GLY A 2 29.86 -11.30 14.86
N VAL A 3 30.30 -10.37 14.01
CA VAL A 3 29.46 -9.25 13.62
C VAL A 3 28.29 -9.84 12.84
N GLN A 4 27.10 -9.89 13.47
CA GLN A 4 25.89 -10.10 12.69
C GLN A 4 25.67 -8.81 11.92
N GLU A 5 25.97 -8.84 10.62
CA GLU A 5 25.47 -7.84 9.70
C GLU A 5 23.94 -7.87 9.78
N MET A 6 23.38 -7.00 10.63
CA MET A 6 21.96 -6.65 10.58
C MET A 6 21.77 -5.84 9.31
N THR A 7 21.77 -6.51 8.17
CA THR A 7 21.19 -5.98 6.95
C THR A 7 19.74 -5.69 7.30
N TYR A 8 19.43 -4.43 7.59
CA TYR A 8 18.07 -3.93 7.55
C TYR A 8 17.66 -4.02 6.08
N GLY A 9 17.30 -5.24 5.65
CA GLY A 9 16.78 -5.51 4.33
C GLY A 9 15.45 -4.79 4.24
N ILE A 10 15.50 -3.51 3.89
CA ILE A 10 14.35 -2.79 3.38
C ILE A 10 14.04 -3.40 2.02
N THR A 11 13.44 -4.60 2.05
CA THR A 11 12.79 -5.15 0.87
C THR A 11 11.83 -4.06 0.39
N PRO A 12 12.02 -3.51 -0.81
CA PRO A 12 11.20 -2.41 -1.28
C PRO A 12 9.74 -2.87 -1.26
N LEU A 13 8.89 -2.08 -0.59
CA LEU A 13 7.45 -2.33 -0.59
C LEU A 13 6.99 -2.30 -2.05
N THR A 14 6.49 -3.44 -2.53
CA THR A 14 5.93 -3.56 -3.87
C THR A 14 4.42 -3.73 -3.71
N LEU A 15 3.66 -2.96 -4.47
CA LEU A 15 2.22 -3.12 -4.53
C LEU A 15 1.91 -4.16 -5.61
N GLN A 16 1.32 -5.28 -5.21
CA GLN A 16 0.73 -6.22 -6.15
C GLN A 16 -0.75 -5.89 -6.24
N ALA A 17 -1.05 -4.84 -7.00
CA ALA A 17 -2.42 -4.40 -7.24
C ALA A 17 -2.88 -4.86 -8.62
N THR A 18 -3.14 -6.16 -8.74
CA THR A 18 -4.24 -6.57 -9.61
C THR A 18 -5.43 -6.65 -8.69
N ILE A 19 -6.43 -5.79 -8.88
CA ILE A 19 -7.66 -5.88 -8.09
C ILE A 19 -8.41 -7.11 -8.60
N VAL A 20 -8.10 -8.24 -8.01
CA VAL A 20 -8.93 -9.43 -8.02
C VAL A 20 -9.74 -9.31 -6.73
N ASP A 21 -11.08 -9.29 -6.84
CA ASP A 21 -11.99 -9.21 -5.68
C ASP A 21 -11.87 -7.94 -4.80
N ASN A 22 -11.73 -6.75 -5.41
CA ASN A 22 -11.76 -5.47 -4.67
C ASN A 22 -10.72 -5.40 -3.52
N ALA A 23 -9.50 -5.89 -3.71
CA ALA A 23 -8.43 -5.79 -2.70
C ALA A 23 -7.09 -5.38 -3.30
N ILE A 24 -6.28 -4.69 -2.49
CA ILE A 24 -4.88 -4.37 -2.78
C ILE A 24 -3.99 -5.29 -1.96
N GLY A 25 -3.10 -6.03 -2.62
CA GLY A 25 -2.04 -6.81 -1.97
C GLY A 25 -0.73 -6.04 -1.87
N PHE A 26 -0.05 -6.16 -0.74
CA PHE A 26 1.30 -5.67 -0.49
C PHE A 26 2.27 -6.85 -0.45
N SER A 27 3.47 -6.71 -1.03
CA SER A 27 4.49 -7.77 -1.02
C SER A 27 5.03 -8.10 0.38
N ARG A 28 4.74 -7.25 1.37
CA ARG A 28 5.05 -7.43 2.78
C ARG A 28 3.97 -6.80 3.65
N ALA A 29 3.92 -7.16 4.93
CA ALA A 29 3.08 -6.48 5.89
C ALA A 29 3.57 -5.04 6.12
N LEU A 30 2.64 -4.09 6.16
CA LEU A 30 2.88 -2.72 6.57
C LEU A 30 2.98 -2.62 8.09
N SER A 31 3.76 -1.65 8.57
CA SER A 31 3.95 -1.38 10.00
C SER A 31 2.73 -0.68 10.62
N MET A 32 2.41 -0.96 11.89
CA MET A 32 1.42 -0.15 12.61
C MET A 32 1.81 1.34 12.57
N GLY A 33 0.82 2.20 12.38
CA GLY A 33 1.05 3.64 12.14
C GLY A 33 1.10 4.01 10.65
N SER A 34 1.06 3.03 9.73
CA SER A 34 1.01 3.32 8.30
C SER A 34 -0.30 4.00 7.90
N ASP A 35 -0.22 4.92 6.94
CA ASP A 35 -1.34 5.64 6.32
C ASP A 35 -1.45 5.17 4.87
N VAL A 36 -2.55 4.49 4.54
CA VAL A 36 -2.87 4.03 3.19
C VAL A 36 -4.04 4.85 2.66
N ARG A 37 -3.87 5.42 1.47
CA ARG A 37 -4.88 6.23 0.78
C ARG A 37 -5.08 5.72 -0.63
N VAL A 38 -6.32 5.74 -1.08
CA VAL A 38 -6.69 5.44 -2.47
C VAL A 38 -7.35 6.69 -3.04
N ILE A 39 -6.80 7.16 -4.16
CA ILE A 39 -7.21 8.38 -4.84
C ILE A 39 -7.75 8.00 -6.21
N ASP A 40 -8.91 8.53 -6.58
CA ASP A 40 -9.54 8.34 -7.88
C ASP A 40 -8.83 9.13 -9.01
N PRO A 41 -9.18 8.90 -10.29
CA PRO A 41 -8.58 9.65 -11.40
C PRO A 41 -8.86 11.16 -11.35
N GLN A 42 -9.92 11.59 -10.65
CA GLN A 42 -10.25 13.00 -10.45
C GLN A 42 -9.49 13.63 -9.26
N GLY A 43 -8.65 12.87 -8.57
CA GLY A 43 -7.87 13.35 -7.42
C GLY A 43 -8.62 13.29 -6.08
N ARG A 44 -9.78 12.63 -6.01
CA ARG A 44 -10.56 12.50 -4.77
C ARG A 44 -10.12 11.27 -3.98
N GLU A 45 -10.00 11.42 -2.67
CA GLU A 45 -9.74 10.30 -1.76
C GLU A 45 -11.00 9.45 -1.61
N VAL A 46 -10.96 8.20 -2.07
CA VAL A 46 -12.08 7.25 -1.99
C VAL A 46 -11.95 6.28 -0.82
N LEU A 47 -10.74 6.10 -0.30
CA LEU A 47 -10.47 5.28 0.87
C LEU A 47 -9.25 5.81 1.61
N ARG A 48 -9.34 5.82 2.95
CA ARG A 48 -8.19 6.05 3.84
C ARG A 48 -8.22 5.10 5.03
N ARG A 49 -7.06 4.53 5.34
CA ARG A 49 -6.83 3.71 6.53
C ARG A 49 -5.56 4.19 7.23
N GLN A 50 -5.71 4.58 8.49
CA GLN A 50 -4.61 5.02 9.36
C GLN A 50 -4.29 3.93 10.37
N GLY A 51 -3.02 3.86 10.79
CA GLY A 51 -2.60 2.87 11.78
C GLY A 51 -2.64 1.43 11.28
N PHE A 52 -2.69 1.23 9.96
CA PHE A 52 -2.90 -0.07 9.35
C PHE A 52 -1.66 -0.96 9.47
N ALA A 53 -1.84 -2.20 9.90
CA ALA A 53 -0.83 -3.25 9.85
C ALA A 53 -1.39 -4.45 9.10
N GLY A 54 -0.64 -4.97 8.13
CA GLY A 54 -1.07 -6.10 7.31
C GLY A 54 -0.54 -6.07 5.89
N SER A 55 -0.74 -7.17 5.17
CA SER A 55 -0.27 -7.37 3.79
C SER A 55 -1.35 -7.17 2.73
N GLY A 56 -2.55 -6.72 3.11
CA GLY A 56 -3.58 -6.38 2.13
C GLY A 56 -4.69 -5.51 2.67
N LEU A 57 -5.29 -4.71 1.79
CA LEU A 57 -6.37 -3.80 2.10
C LEU A 57 -7.57 -4.06 1.17
N SER A 58 -8.71 -4.40 1.75
CA SER A 58 -9.98 -4.46 1.03
C SER A 58 -10.41 -3.04 0.63
N LEU A 59 -10.75 -2.90 -0.63
CA LEU A 59 -11.32 -1.72 -1.24
C LEU A 59 -12.84 -1.76 -1.12
N PRO A 60 -13.51 -0.60 -1.02
CA PRO A 60 -14.93 -0.52 -1.30
C PRO A 60 -15.20 -0.89 -2.76
N ASP A 61 -16.46 -1.07 -3.13
CA ASP A 61 -16.85 -1.23 -4.53
C ASP A 61 -16.41 0.03 -5.30
N LEU A 62 -15.36 -0.11 -6.11
CA LEU A 62 -14.80 0.97 -6.91
C LEU A 62 -15.26 0.77 -8.35
N ALA A 63 -15.69 1.86 -8.99
CA ALA A 63 -15.94 1.83 -10.41
C ALA A 63 -14.66 1.45 -11.19
N PRO A 64 -14.76 0.76 -12.33
CA PRO A 64 -13.61 0.51 -13.20
C PRO A 64 -12.88 1.81 -13.57
N GLY A 65 -11.56 1.82 -13.46
CA GLY A 65 -10.77 3.03 -13.66
C GLY A 65 -9.34 2.96 -13.10
N CYS A 66 -8.59 4.03 -13.33
CA CYS A 66 -7.22 4.18 -12.85
C CYS A 66 -7.18 4.92 -11.52
N TYR A 67 -6.75 4.25 -10.47
CA TYR A 67 -6.62 4.82 -9.13
C TYR A 67 -5.14 4.97 -8.75
N ARG A 68 -4.86 5.77 -7.73
CA ARG A 68 -3.52 5.89 -7.14
C ARG A 68 -3.56 5.49 -5.69
N VAL A 69 -2.70 4.55 -5.31
CA VAL A 69 -2.52 4.13 -3.91
C VAL A 69 -1.29 4.82 -3.37
N ASN A 70 -1.46 5.55 -2.27
CA ASN A 70 -0.38 6.12 -1.51
C ASN A 70 -0.26 5.37 -0.19
N VAL A 71 0.93 4.86 0.09
CA VAL A 71 1.29 4.21 1.35
C VAL A 71 2.38 5.02 2.01
N ARG A 72 2.17 5.42 3.26
CA ARG A 72 3.18 6.10 4.05
C ARG A 72 3.39 5.33 5.35
N GLU A 73 4.56 4.70 5.48
CA GLU A 73 4.95 4.05 6.74
C GLU A 73 5.72 5.03 7.62
N PRO A 74 5.58 4.93 8.95
CA PRO A 74 6.40 5.73 9.88
C PRO A 74 7.87 5.37 9.71
N GLY A 75 8.73 6.38 9.50
CA GLY A 75 10.17 6.18 9.32
C GLY A 75 10.61 5.69 7.94
N ALA A 76 9.69 5.52 6.98
CA ALA A 76 10.02 5.15 5.60
C ALA A 76 9.61 6.23 4.59
N ALA A 77 10.17 6.16 3.39
CA ALA A 77 9.70 6.95 2.25
C ALA A 77 8.28 6.52 1.86
N GLY A 78 7.44 7.49 1.52
CA GLY A 78 6.10 7.19 1.00
C GLY A 78 6.19 6.54 -0.38
N LEU A 79 5.31 5.56 -0.63
CA LEU A 79 5.16 4.88 -1.90
C LEU A 79 3.85 5.32 -2.57
N ALA A 80 3.91 5.66 -3.85
CA ALA A 80 2.73 6.04 -4.64
C ALA A 80 2.71 5.23 -5.94
N LEU A 81 1.67 4.42 -6.15
CA LEU A 81 1.57 3.54 -7.31
C LEU A 81 0.19 3.61 -7.98
N PRO A 82 0.13 3.67 -9.31
CA PRO A 82 -1.14 3.54 -10.02
C PRO A 82 -1.64 2.10 -9.95
N ILE A 83 -2.96 1.94 -9.84
CA ILE A 83 -3.66 0.66 -9.87
C ILE A 83 -4.80 0.76 -10.88
N ILE A 84 -5.17 -0.36 -11.51
CA ILE A 84 -6.27 -0.42 -12.46
C ILE A 84 -7.35 -1.32 -11.86
N VAL A 85 -8.54 -0.74 -11.63
CA VAL A 85 -9.79 -1.48 -11.37
C VAL A 85 -10.38 -1.83 -12.73
N ARG A 86 -10.71 -3.11 -12.97
CA ARG A 86 -11.31 -3.59 -14.21
C ARG A 86 -12.73 -4.09 -13.97
#